data_AF-R8ZYK7-F1
#
_entry.id   AF-R8ZYK7-F1
#
_cell.length_a   1.000
_cell.length_b   1.000
_cell.length_c   1.000
_cell.angle_alpha   90.00
_cell.angle_beta   90.00
_cell.angle_gamma   90.00
#
_symmetry.space_group_name_H-M   'P 1'
#
loop_
_entity.id
_entity.type
_entity.pdbx_description
1 polymer ?
#
loop_
_entity_poly.entity_id
_entity_poly.type
_entity_poly.pdbx_seq_one_letter_code
_entity_poly.pdbx_strand_id
1 'polypeptide(L)' 'MDFLVFVATPFSINYLLRPNLADENDNLFVELAFASNSRFLITSNIKDFNQNKDLKFDSFKVITPTDFTKLWRLNYE' A
#
# COMPACT_ATOMS: atom_id res chain seq x y z
N MET A 1 4.58 5.78 17.59
CA MET A 1 5.07 5.70 16.20
C MET A 1 6.46 5.10 16.13
N ASP A 2 7.32 5.37 17.11
CA ASP A 2 8.73 4.94 17.10
C ASP A 2 8.95 3.42 17.00
N PHE A 3 8.12 2.62 17.66
CA PHE A 3 8.22 1.16 17.58
C PHE A 3 8.02 0.62 16.15
N LEU A 4 7.03 1.14 15.42
CA LEU A 4 6.76 0.70 14.04
C LEU A 4 7.92 1.07 13.11
N VAL A 5 8.50 2.26 13.28
CA VAL A 5 9.67 2.69 12.51
C VAL A 5 10.90 1.85 12.87
N PHE A 6 11.06 1.51 14.15
CA PHE A 6 12.18 0.72 14.64
C PHE A 6 12.19 -0.72 14.08
N VAL A 7 11.02 -1.33 13.88
CA VAL A 7 10.90 -2.70 13.32
C VAL A 7 10.74 -2.72 11.79
N ALA A 8 10.57 -1.56 11.15
CA ALA A 8 10.38 -1.47 9.71
C ALA A 8 11.69 -1.64 8.95
N THR A 9 11.58 -2.09 7.70
CA THR A 9 12.70 -2.11 6.75
C THR A 9 12.57 -0.91 5.80
N PRO A 10 13.56 -0.01 5.73
CA PRO A 10 13.52 1.12 4.82
C PRO A 10 13.72 0.68 3.37
N PHE A 11 12.95 1.28 2.45
CA PHE A 11 13.09 1.09 1.01
C PHE A 11 13.25 2.44 0.30
N SER A 12 14.10 2.47 -0.71
CA SER A 12 14.31 3.65 -1.56
C SER A 12 13.34 3.67 -2.71
N ILE A 13 12.98 4.88 -3.12
CA ILE A 13 12.10 5.20 -4.25
C ILE A 13 12.81 6.18 -5.16
N ASN A 14 12.57 6.04 -6.45
CA ASN A 14 13.19 6.82 -7.51
C ASN A 14 12.22 7.86 -8.12
N TYR A 15 10.95 7.89 -7.68
CA TYR A 15 9.90 8.81 -8.19
C TYR A 15 9.66 8.67 -9.70
N LEU A 16 9.93 7.48 -10.25
CA LEU A 16 9.80 7.19 -11.68
C LEU A 16 8.44 6.60 -12.03
N LEU A 17 7.76 5.97 -11.07
CA LEU A 17 6.49 5.31 -11.33
C LEU A 17 5.34 6.33 -11.20
N ARG A 18 4.61 6.56 -12.30
CA ARG A 18 3.42 7.41 -12.32
C ARG A 18 2.17 6.62 -12.71
N PRO A 19 1.50 6.02 -11.71
CA PRO A 19 0.21 5.38 -11.92
C PRO A 19 -0.91 6.39 -12.21
N ASN A 20 -0.66 7.70 -12.09
CA ASN A 20 -1.64 8.77 -12.29
C ASN A 20 -2.88 8.58 -11.39
N LEU A 21 -2.66 8.34 -10.09
CA LEU A 21 -3.73 8.34 -9.10
C LEU A 21 -4.38 9.72 -8.99
N ALA A 22 -5.56 9.78 -8.37
CA ALA A 22 -6.28 11.04 -8.19
C ALA A 22 -5.51 12.04 -7.32
N ASP A 23 -4.82 11.56 -6.29
CA ASP A 23 -3.81 12.32 -5.55
C ASP A 23 -2.41 11.94 -6.04
N GLU A 24 -1.70 12.92 -6.61
CA GLU A 24 -0.33 12.72 -7.10
C GLU A 24 0.64 12.34 -5.98
N ASN A 25 0.38 12.71 -4.73
CA ASN A 25 1.21 12.32 -3.60
C ASN A 25 1.10 10.81 -3.29
N ASP A 26 -0.03 10.18 -3.64
CA ASP A 26 -0.25 8.76 -3.39
C ASP A 26 0.53 7.85 -4.35
N ASN A 27 0.94 8.38 -5.50
CA ASN A 27 1.81 7.69 -6.46
C ASN A 27 3.09 7.16 -5.79
N LEU A 28 3.58 7.89 -4.78
CA LEU A 28 4.73 7.51 -3.96
C LEU A 28 4.56 6.18 -3.24
N PHE A 29 3.40 5.98 -2.62
CA PHE A 29 3.13 4.80 -1.82
C PHE A 29 2.96 3.56 -2.69
N VAL A 30 2.46 3.74 -3.91
CA VAL A 30 2.44 2.69 -4.93
C VAL A 30 3.86 2.28 -5.30
N GLU A 31 4.74 3.24 -5.60
CA GLU A 31 6.14 2.95 -5.94
C GLU A 31 6.85 2.24 -4.78
N LEU A 32 6.65 2.71 -3.55
CA LEU A 32 7.17 2.05 -2.34
C LEU A 32 6.69 0.60 -2.25
N ALA A 33 5.38 0.34 -2.42
CA ALA A 33 4.82 -1.00 -2.33
C ALA A 33 5.39 -1.95 -3.40
N PHE A 34 5.68 -1.44 -4.59
CA PHE A 34 6.39 -2.20 -5.63
C PHE A 34 7.86 -2.45 -5.25
N ALA A 35 8.59 -1.41 -4.82
CA ALA A 35 10.01 -1.51 -4.46
C ALA A 35 10.25 -2.45 -3.26
N SER A 36 9.33 -2.48 -2.30
CA SER A 36 9.37 -3.36 -1.14
C SER A 36 8.80 -4.75 -1.39
N ASN A 37 8.23 -5.00 -2.57
CA ASN A 37 7.46 -6.21 -2.88
C ASN A 37 6.41 -6.51 -1.80
N SER A 38 5.76 -5.46 -1.29
CA SER A 38 4.77 -5.57 -0.22
C SER A 38 3.53 -6.28 -0.73
N ARG A 39 2.97 -7.21 0.07
CA ARG A 39 1.71 -7.89 -0.28
C ARG A 39 0.47 -7.00 -0.09
N PHE A 40 0.56 -6.02 0.81
CA PHE A 40 -0.56 -5.18 1.20
C PHE A 40 -0.12 -3.71 1.34
N LEU A 41 -0.95 -2.81 0.84
CA LEU A 41 -0.92 -1.38 1.13
C LEU A 41 -2.13 -1.08 2.02
N ILE A 42 -1.88 -0.73 3.27
CA ILE A 42 -2.93 -0.56 4.29
C ILE A 42 -3.24 0.93 4.42
N THR A 43 -4.46 1.33 4.08
CA THR A 43 -4.92 2.73 4.17
C THR A 43 -6.42 2.80 4.43
N SER A 44 -6.86 3.84 5.15
CA SER A 44 -8.29 4.13 5.28
C SER A 44 -8.86 4.78 4.02
N ASN A 45 -8.02 5.36 3.16
CA ASN A 45 -8.43 6.09 1.97
C ASN A 45 -8.32 5.25 0.68
N ILE A 46 -8.97 4.08 0.67
CA ILE A 46 -8.88 3.13 -0.45
C ILE A 46 -9.37 3.74 -1.77
N LYS A 47 -10.31 4.69 -1.70
CA LYS A 47 -10.94 5.27 -2.89
C LYS A 47 -9.90 5.89 -3.82
N ASP A 48 -8.87 6.52 -3.29
CA ASP A 48 -7.88 7.23 -4.11
C ASP A 48 -6.96 6.28 -4.87
N PHE A 49 -6.81 5.04 -4.37
CA PHE A 49 -6.05 3.97 -5.02
C PHE A 49 -6.90 3.11 -5.98
N ASN A 50 -8.23 3.13 -5.86
CA ASN A 50 -9.15 2.31 -6.67
C ASN A 50 -9.94 3.11 -7.71
N GLN A 51 -9.68 4.41 -7.87
CA GLN A 51 -10.42 5.27 -8.80
C GLN A 51 -10.15 4.92 -10.28
N ASN A 52 -8.92 4.57 -10.63
CA ASN A 52 -8.59 4.12 -11.99
C ASN A 52 -8.83 2.61 -12.11
N LYS A 53 -9.98 2.23 -12.68
CA LYS A 53 -10.36 0.81 -12.92
C LYS A 53 -9.38 0.06 -13.82
N ASP A 54 -8.63 0.78 -14.65
CA ASP A 54 -7.59 0.22 -15.51
C ASP A 54 -6.28 -0.05 -14.75
N LEU A 55 -6.14 0.52 -13.56
CA LEU A 55 -4.95 0.40 -12.74
C LEU A 55 -5.10 -0.76 -11.76
N LYS A 56 -4.81 -1.96 -12.25
CA LYS A 56 -4.79 -3.16 -11.41
C LYS A 56 -3.39 -3.39 -10.85
N PHE A 57 -3.27 -3.27 -9.54
CA PHE A 57 -2.07 -3.69 -8.81
C PHE A 57 -2.12 -5.21 -8.61
N ASP A 58 -1.51 -5.97 -9.52
CA ASP A 58 -1.46 -7.44 -9.39
C ASP A 58 -0.48 -7.91 -8.31
N SER A 59 0.51 -7.07 -7.97
CA SER A 59 1.56 -7.37 -6.99
C SER A 59 1.11 -7.22 -5.54
N PHE A 60 0.18 -6.30 -5.25
CA PHE A 60 -0.24 -5.98 -3.88
C PHE A 60 -1.71 -5.60 -3.78
N LYS A 61 -2.32 -5.82 -2.61
CA LYS A 61 -3.72 -5.45 -2.35
C LYS A 61 -3.82 -4.19 -1.50
N VAL A 62 -4.70 -3.27 -1.90
CA VAL A 62 -5.05 -2.10 -1.09
C VAL A 62 -6.23 -2.45 -0.18
N ILE A 63 -6.06 -2.35 1.14
CA ILE A 63 -7.06 -2.77 2.14
C ILE A 63 -7.14 -1.79 3.32
N THR A 64 -8.26 -1.80 4.06
CA THR A 64 -8.37 -0.99 5.28
C THR A 64 -7.62 -1.65 6.44
N PRO A 65 -7.24 -0.88 7.47
CA PRO A 65 -6.73 -1.46 8.72
C PRO A 65 -7.70 -2.48 9.35
N THR A 66 -9.01 -2.22 9.25
CA THR A 66 -10.06 -3.12 9.75
C THR A 66 -10.09 -4.44 8.98
N ASP A 67 -9.99 -4.38 7.65
CA ASP A 67 -9.96 -5.58 6.81
C ASP A 67 -8.68 -6.38 7.03
N PHE A 68 -7.54 -5.71 7.17
CA PHE A 68 -6.28 -6.37 7.50
C PHE A 68 -6.36 -7.11 8.85
N THR A 69 -6.94 -6.48 9.87
CA THR A 69 -7.10 -7.11 11.19
C THR A 69 -8.00 -8.35 11.12
N LYS A 70 -9.11 -8.28 10.37
CA LYS A 70 -9.98 -9.43 10.14
C LYS A 70 -9.26 -10.55 9.40
N LEU A 71 -8.54 -10.22 8.33
CA LEU A 71 -7.73 -11.18 7.57
C LEU A 71 -6.68 -11.84 8.45
N TRP A 72 -5.97 -11.08 9.27
CA TRP A 72 -4.95 -11.61 10.16
C TRP A 72 -5.54 -12.59 11.17
N ARG A 73 -6.64 -12.23 11.83
CA ARG A 73 -7.34 -13.13 12.77
C ARG A 73 -7.74 -14.44 12.09
N LEU A 74 -8.36 -14.38 10.92
CA LEU A 74 -8.77 -15.59 10.19
C LEU A 74 -7.62 -16.54 9.80
N ASN A 75 -6.37 -16.06 9.73
CA ASN A 75 -5.23 -16.88 9.30
C ASN A 75 -4.34 -17.35 10.46
N TYR A 76 -4.39 -16.68 11.62
CA TYR A 76 -3.42 -16.88 12.71
C TYR A 76 -4.05 -17.01 14.10
N GLU A 77 -5.36 -16.80 14.22
CA GLU A 77 -6.16 -17.09 15.41
C GLU A 77 -6.94 -18.39 15.20
#